data_AF-A0A3P8L7Y7-F1
#
_entry.id   AF-A0A3P8L7Y7-F1
#
_cell.length_a   1.000
_cell.length_b   1.000
_cell.length_c   1.000
_cell.angle_alpha   90.00
_cell.angle_beta   90.00
_cell.angle_gamma   90.00
#
_symmetry.space_group_name_H-M   'P 1'
#
loop_
_entity.id
_entity.type
_entity.pdbx_description
1 polymer ?
#
loop_
_entity_poly.entity_id
_entity_poly.type
_entity_poly.pdbx_seq_one_letter_code
_entity_poly.pdbx_strand_id
1 'polypeptide(L)'
;MEYVQYTFGTLASIVMVALCIPQIIQLLKTKKVGNVSYPTFIIYFFGGFIFVLTMLLKSGVGVYKLEDPIVNVLGNVIFTILMAFTITLFFIYDTKAKNGFKIGIGSLLWLLVLVGITFTIAAYSSPKARLNLGADNGWMIAASVIATCCCALPFTIQIAKTIKSKSADGISLPMLYLGIILNALLCIYLGLVVKFNTPTWYVFVIFQLIAIVVYVIQIYFYYYYKNRTSKQQETNVEKQN
;
A
#
# COMPACT_ATOMS: atom_id res chain seq x y z
N MET A 1 11.07 19.66 15.45
CA MET A 1 11.05 18.42 14.62
C MET A 1 9.87 17.52 14.96
N GLU A 2 9.39 17.49 16.21
CA GLU A 2 8.30 16.58 16.60
C GLU A 2 6.99 16.78 15.87
N TYR A 3 6.53 18.03 15.80
CA TYR A 3 5.32 18.38 15.06
C TYR A 3 5.40 17.96 13.59
N VAL A 4 6.56 18.12 12.95
CA VAL A 4 6.78 17.73 11.56
C VAL A 4 6.55 16.23 11.39
N GLN A 5 7.16 15.41 12.25
CA GLN A 5 6.97 13.96 12.19
C GLN A 5 5.50 13.56 12.36
N TYR A 6 4.80 14.11 13.36
CA TYR A 6 3.38 13.81 13.57
C TYR A 6 2.51 14.28 12.41
N THR A 7 2.77 15.46 11.85
CA THR A 7 2.04 15.99 10.70
C THR A 7 2.20 15.09 9.49
N PHE A 8 3.43 14.79 9.08
CA PHE A 8 3.69 13.95 7.90
C PHE A 8 3.23 12.50 8.11
N GLY A 9 3.42 11.94 9.31
CA GLY A 9 2.92 10.61 9.65
C GLY A 9 1.39 10.53 9.62
N THR A 10 0.70 11.54 10.16
CA THR A 10 -0.77 11.61 10.14
C THR A 10 -1.30 11.76 8.73
N LEU A 11 -0.74 12.68 7.94
CA LEU A 11 -1.14 12.86 6.55
C LEU A 11 -0.91 11.59 5.73
N ALA A 12 0.24 10.92 5.89
CA ALA A 12 0.52 9.66 5.23
C ALA A 12 -0.52 8.58 5.62
N SER A 13 -0.82 8.44 6.91
CA SER A 13 -1.83 7.49 7.39
C SER A 13 -3.23 7.78 6.84
N ILE A 14 -3.64 9.05 6.79
CA ILE A 14 -4.93 9.46 6.22
C ILE A 14 -5.00 9.10 4.74
N VAL A 15 -3.99 9.47 3.95
CA VAL A 15 -3.96 9.18 2.51
C VAL A 15 -3.97 7.67 2.27
N MET A 16 -3.17 6.92 3.01
CA MET A 16 -3.10 5.46 2.91
C MET A 16 -4.45 4.78 3.19
N VAL A 17 -5.15 5.18 4.25
CA VAL A 17 -6.50 4.69 4.56
C VAL A 17 -7.50 5.10 3.49
N ALA A 18 -7.42 6.36 3.02
CA ALA A 18 -8.31 6.89 2.00
C ALA A 18 -8.18 6.17 0.64
N LEU A 19 -7.02 5.62 0.30
CA LEU A 19 -6.82 4.86 -0.95
C LEU A 19 -7.78 3.66 -1.08
N CYS A 20 -8.16 3.02 0.03
CA CYS A 20 -9.06 1.86 0.00
C CYS A 20 -10.54 2.25 -0.18
N ILE A 21 -10.93 3.45 0.26
CA ILE A 21 -12.34 3.84 0.41
C ILE A 21 -13.08 3.88 -0.95
N PRO A 22 -12.57 4.53 -2.02
CA PRO A 22 -13.26 4.58 -3.31
C PRO A 22 -13.55 3.19 -3.88
N GLN A 23 -12.59 2.26 -3.74
CA GLN A 23 -12.72 0.90 -4.25
C GLN A 23 -13.79 0.12 -3.47
N ILE A 24 -13.81 0.25 -2.14
CA ILE A 24 -14.85 -0.35 -1.29
C ILE A 24 -16.24 0.18 -1.68
N ILE A 25 -16.39 1.50 -1.80
CA ILE A 25 -17.66 2.13 -2.18
C ILE A 25 -18.12 1.63 -3.55
N GLN A 26 -17.22 1.57 -4.54
CA GLN A 26 -17.54 1.09 -5.87
C GLN A 26 -18.01 -0.36 -5.85
N LEU A 27 -17.34 -1.25 -5.10
CA LEU A 27 -17.72 -2.65 -4.98
C LEU A 27 -19.09 -2.81 -4.32
N LEU A 28 -19.34 -2.11 -3.22
CA LEU A 28 -20.62 -2.18 -2.52
C LEU A 28 -21.78 -1.67 -3.39
N LYS A 29 -21.55 -0.60 -4.16
CA LYS A 29 -22.56 -0.02 -5.07
C LYS A 29 -22.84 -0.91 -6.28
N THR A 30 -21.79 -1.40 -6.93
CA THR A 30 -21.93 -2.11 -8.21
C THR A 30 -22.13 -3.61 -8.06
N LYS A 31 -21.72 -4.19 -6.92
CA LYS A 31 -21.68 -5.63 -6.64
C LYS A 31 -21.01 -6.44 -7.75
N LYS A 32 -20.06 -5.82 -8.46
CA LYS A 32 -19.34 -6.41 -9.59
C LYS A 32 -17.84 -6.25 -9.39
N VAL A 33 -17.11 -7.33 -9.58
CA VAL A 33 -15.64 -7.30 -9.64
C VAL A 33 -15.25 -7.07 -11.10
N GLY A 34 -14.62 -5.92 -11.38
CA GLY A 34 -14.09 -5.61 -12.71
C GLY A 34 -12.88 -6.49 -13.05
N ASN A 35 -12.10 -6.09 -14.07
CA ASN A 35 -10.86 -6.77 -14.44
C ASN A 35 -9.69 -6.45 -13.48
N VAL A 36 -9.94 -6.59 -12.18
CA VAL A 36 -9.05 -6.24 -11.09
C VAL A 36 -8.03 -7.36 -10.85
N SER A 37 -6.77 -7.01 -10.64
CA SER A 37 -5.69 -7.95 -10.36
C SER A 37 -5.67 -8.33 -8.87
N TYR A 38 -6.24 -9.49 -8.51
CA TYR A 38 -6.16 -10.02 -7.14
C TYR A 38 -4.74 -10.05 -6.57
N PRO A 39 -3.71 -10.53 -7.31
CA PRO A 39 -2.35 -10.55 -6.79
C PRO A 39 -1.85 -9.18 -6.35
N THR A 40 -2.20 -8.11 -7.08
CA THR A 40 -1.79 -6.75 -6.72
C THR A 40 -2.33 -6.35 -5.35
N PHE A 41 -3.61 -6.61 -5.08
CA PHE A 41 -4.23 -6.29 -3.79
C PHE A 41 -3.70 -7.15 -2.65
N ILE A 42 -3.47 -8.45 -2.91
CA ILE A 42 -2.89 -9.37 -1.93
C ILE A 42 -1.46 -8.95 -1.57
N ILE A 43 -0.62 -8.61 -2.55
CA ILE A 43 0.74 -8.11 -2.29
C ILE A 43 0.69 -6.80 -1.49
N TYR A 44 -0.24 -5.89 -1.82
CA TYR A 44 -0.45 -4.66 -1.03
C TYR A 44 -0.85 -4.94 0.42
N PHE A 45 -1.75 -5.90 0.63
CA PHE A 45 -2.13 -6.32 1.97
C PHE A 45 -0.91 -6.82 2.77
N PHE A 46 -0.11 -7.72 2.18
CA PHE A 46 1.09 -8.22 2.84
C PHE A 46 2.12 -7.12 3.09
N GLY A 47 2.28 -6.17 2.16
CA GLY A 47 3.12 -5.00 2.36
C GLY A 47 2.72 -4.20 3.59
N GLY A 48 1.43 -3.83 3.69
CA GLY A 48 0.90 -3.12 4.86
C GLY A 48 1.02 -3.92 6.16
N PHE A 49 0.73 -5.22 6.13
CA PHE A 49 0.86 -6.10 7.30
C PHE A 49 2.30 -6.21 7.80
N ILE A 50 3.26 -6.44 6.90
CA ILE A 50 4.69 -6.50 7.26
C ILE A 50 5.17 -5.11 7.72
N PHE A 51 4.61 -4.02 7.19
CA PHE A 51 4.89 -2.67 7.67
C PHE A 51 4.42 -2.46 9.12
N VAL A 52 3.23 -2.95 9.49
CA VAL A 52 2.76 -2.98 10.90
C VAL A 52 3.79 -3.71 11.75
N LEU A 53 4.17 -4.93 11.37
CA LEU A 53 5.15 -5.72 12.13
C LEU A 53 6.48 -4.97 12.26
N THR A 54 7.02 -4.47 11.16
CA THR A 54 8.30 -3.74 11.12
C THR A 54 8.29 -2.56 12.07
N MET A 55 7.21 -1.77 12.08
CA MET A 55 7.07 -0.63 12.97
C MET A 55 6.90 -1.03 14.43
N LEU A 56 6.20 -2.12 14.73
CA LEU A 56 6.07 -2.66 16.10
C LEU A 56 7.37 -3.27 16.64
N LEU A 57 8.25 -3.77 15.75
CA LEU A 57 9.54 -4.30 16.12
C LEU A 57 10.58 -3.21 16.44
N LYS A 58 10.42 -2.01 15.87
CA LYS A 58 11.37 -0.89 15.98
C LYS A 58 11.58 -0.45 17.43
N SER A 59 12.80 -0.02 17.76
CA SER A 59 13.09 0.72 19.00
C SER A 59 12.26 2.01 19.12
N GLY A 60 11.72 2.25 20.32
CA GLY A 60 10.92 3.46 20.61
C GLY A 60 9.41 3.25 20.44
N VAL A 61 8.94 2.04 20.20
CA VAL A 61 7.49 1.73 20.20
C VAL A 61 6.91 1.85 21.61
N GLY A 62 5.74 2.47 21.73
CA GLY A 62 5.00 2.60 22.99
C GLY A 62 5.68 3.48 24.04
N VAL A 63 6.66 4.29 23.64
CA VAL A 63 7.26 5.31 24.51
C VAL A 63 6.41 6.58 24.56
N TYR A 64 5.46 6.75 23.63
CA TYR A 64 4.57 7.90 23.52
C TYR A 64 5.33 9.25 23.44
N LYS A 65 6.48 9.24 22.77
CA LYS A 65 7.31 10.41 22.47
C LYS A 65 7.56 10.48 20.97
N LEU A 66 8.41 11.43 20.55
CA LEU A 66 8.78 11.64 19.16
C LEU A 66 9.08 10.36 18.39
N GLU A 67 9.88 9.45 18.95
CA GLU A 67 10.35 8.27 18.22
C GLU A 67 9.28 7.19 18.00
N ASP A 68 8.09 7.38 18.61
CA ASP A 68 6.99 6.42 18.59
C ASP A 68 6.27 6.45 17.22
N PRO A 69 6.26 5.31 16.50
CA PRO A 69 5.61 5.24 15.20
C PRO A 69 4.08 5.08 15.26
N ILE A 70 3.44 5.33 16.42
CA ILE A 70 2.02 5.01 16.69
C ILE A 70 1.06 5.44 15.59
N VAL A 71 1.19 6.65 15.04
CA VAL A 71 0.27 7.14 14.00
C VAL A 71 0.39 6.31 12.71
N ASN A 72 1.61 5.89 12.36
CA ASN A 72 1.86 5.07 11.19
C ASN A 72 1.45 3.60 11.44
N VAL A 73 1.66 3.09 12.65
CA VAL A 73 1.17 1.76 13.07
C VAL A 73 -0.35 1.71 12.94
N LEU A 74 -1.07 2.66 13.55
CA LEU A 74 -2.53 2.71 13.49
C LEU A 74 -3.04 2.87 12.05
N GLY A 75 -2.40 3.75 11.27
CA GLY A 75 -2.72 3.91 9.86
C GLY A 75 -2.59 2.60 9.08
N ASN A 76 -1.50 1.86 9.27
CA ASN A 76 -1.27 0.58 8.59
C ASN A 76 -2.22 -0.52 9.10
N VAL A 77 -2.54 -0.56 10.40
CA VAL A 77 -3.54 -1.50 10.93
C VAL A 77 -4.91 -1.25 10.28
N ILE A 78 -5.39 0.00 10.26
CA ILE A 78 -6.65 0.35 9.61
C ILE A 78 -6.60 0.02 8.11
N PHE A 79 -5.50 0.36 7.44
CA PHE A 79 -5.29 0.03 6.03
C PHE A 79 -5.39 -1.48 5.78
N THR A 80 -4.73 -2.32 6.58
CA THR A 80 -4.78 -3.78 6.43
C THR A 80 -6.18 -4.34 6.65
N ILE A 81 -6.93 -3.81 7.63
CA ILE A 81 -8.35 -4.15 7.84
C ILE A 81 -9.18 -3.82 6.59
N LEU A 82 -9.06 -2.59 6.09
CA LEU A 82 -9.80 -2.14 4.90
C LEU A 82 -9.41 -2.92 3.65
N MET A 83 -8.13 -3.28 3.51
CA MET A 83 -7.64 -4.06 2.38
C MET A 83 -8.14 -5.51 2.44
N ALA A 84 -8.10 -6.15 3.62
CA ALA A 84 -8.70 -7.47 3.82
C ALA A 84 -10.21 -7.46 3.54
N PHE A 85 -10.91 -6.41 3.98
CA PHE A 85 -12.32 -6.22 3.68
C PHE A 85 -12.56 -6.04 2.18
N THR A 86 -11.75 -5.23 1.49
CA THR A 86 -11.83 -5.04 0.03
C THR A 86 -11.65 -6.35 -0.73
N ILE A 87 -10.64 -7.14 -0.36
CA ILE A 87 -10.38 -8.45 -0.98
C ILE A 87 -11.52 -9.43 -0.68
N THR A 88 -12.08 -9.39 0.52
CA THR A 88 -13.27 -10.17 0.89
C THR A 88 -14.46 -9.81 0.01
N LEU A 89 -14.71 -8.53 -0.24
CA LEU A 89 -15.75 -8.08 -1.17
C LEU A 89 -15.50 -8.58 -2.59
N PHE A 90 -14.25 -8.63 -3.06
CA PHE A 90 -13.93 -9.26 -4.35
C PHE A 90 -14.36 -10.74 -4.36
N PHE A 91 -14.01 -11.51 -3.32
CA PHE A 91 -14.39 -12.91 -3.24
C PHE A 91 -15.91 -13.13 -3.17
N ILE A 92 -16.64 -12.24 -2.50
CA ILE A 92 -18.11 -12.31 -2.41
C ILE A 92 -18.73 -12.04 -3.79
N TYR A 93 -18.29 -10.99 -4.49
CA TYR A 93 -18.92 -10.55 -5.74
C TYR A 93 -18.38 -11.23 -7.00
N ASP A 94 -17.23 -11.90 -6.95
CA ASP A 94 -16.68 -12.64 -8.08
C ASP A 94 -17.21 -14.08 -8.11
N THR A 95 -18.18 -14.34 -8.97
CA THR A 95 -18.76 -15.68 -9.14
C THR A 95 -17.83 -16.69 -9.84
N LYS A 96 -16.72 -16.24 -10.44
CA LYS A 96 -15.80 -17.09 -11.21
C LYS A 96 -14.69 -17.70 -10.35
N ALA A 97 -14.34 -17.08 -9.23
CA ALA A 97 -13.29 -17.57 -8.35
C ALA A 97 -13.74 -18.85 -7.60
N LYS A 98 -12.83 -19.82 -7.46
CA LYS A 98 -13.10 -21.10 -6.77
C LYS A 98 -13.34 -20.89 -5.28
N ASN A 99 -14.37 -21.52 -4.71
CA ASN A 99 -14.72 -21.37 -3.29
C ASN A 99 -13.59 -21.70 -2.31
N GLY A 100 -12.83 -22.78 -2.57
CA GLY A 100 -11.68 -23.14 -1.72
C GLY A 100 -10.60 -22.06 -1.68
N PHE A 101 -10.31 -21.40 -2.80
CA PHE A 101 -9.37 -20.28 -2.86
C PHE A 101 -9.89 -19.07 -2.07
N LYS A 102 -11.18 -18.73 -2.22
CA LYS A 102 -11.82 -17.63 -1.49
C LYS A 102 -11.76 -17.82 0.02
N ILE A 103 -12.13 -19.01 0.50
CA ILE A 103 -12.14 -19.34 1.92
C ILE A 103 -10.71 -19.38 2.45
N GLY A 104 -9.80 -20.09 1.78
CA GLY A 104 -8.41 -20.23 2.21
C GLY A 104 -7.69 -18.88 2.35
N ILE A 105 -7.71 -18.07 1.28
CA ILE A 105 -7.08 -16.74 1.31
C ILE A 105 -7.85 -15.80 2.23
N GLY A 106 -9.18 -15.79 2.19
CA GLY A 106 -10.00 -14.94 3.07
C GLY A 106 -9.71 -15.17 4.55
N SER A 107 -9.70 -16.43 4.99
CA SER A 107 -9.37 -16.81 6.37
C SER A 107 -7.94 -16.43 6.75
N LEU A 108 -6.97 -16.63 5.85
CA LEU A 108 -5.58 -16.23 6.09
C LEU A 108 -5.45 -14.72 6.30
N LEU A 109 -6.08 -13.91 5.44
CA LEU A 109 -6.02 -12.45 5.54
C LEU A 109 -6.57 -11.96 6.88
N TRP A 110 -7.74 -12.47 7.30
CA TRP A 110 -8.35 -12.07 8.57
C TRP A 110 -7.58 -12.58 9.79
N LEU A 111 -6.98 -13.77 9.72
CA LEU A 111 -6.07 -14.27 10.76
C LEU A 111 -4.87 -13.33 10.92
N LEU A 112 -4.25 -12.90 9.82
CA LEU A 112 -3.13 -11.96 9.87
C LEU A 112 -3.55 -10.59 10.41
N VAL A 113 -4.72 -10.08 10.04
CA VAL A 113 -5.29 -8.86 10.64
C VAL A 113 -5.43 -9.00 12.16
N LEU A 114 -6.00 -10.12 12.63
CA LEU A 114 -6.15 -10.38 14.06
C LEU A 114 -4.80 -10.41 14.78
N VAL A 115 -3.81 -11.11 14.21
CA VAL A 115 -2.44 -11.13 14.74
C VAL A 115 -1.83 -9.73 14.80
N GLY A 116 -1.99 -8.92 13.76
CA GLY A 116 -1.51 -7.54 13.72
C GLY A 116 -2.15 -6.66 14.80
N ILE A 117 -3.46 -6.78 15.00
CA ILE A 117 -4.19 -6.05 16.06
C ILE A 117 -3.71 -6.51 17.44
N THR A 118 -3.68 -7.80 17.70
CA THR A 118 -3.27 -8.35 19.01
C THR A 118 -1.84 -7.95 19.35
N PHE A 119 -0.92 -8.01 18.37
CA PHE A 119 0.47 -7.62 18.61
C PHE A 119 0.60 -6.12 18.83
N THR A 120 -0.17 -5.29 18.11
CA THR A 120 -0.23 -3.84 18.35
C THR A 120 -0.69 -3.55 19.77
N ILE A 121 -1.79 -4.16 20.22
CA ILE A 121 -2.31 -3.99 21.58
C ILE A 121 -1.24 -4.42 22.59
N ALA A 122 -0.65 -5.61 22.44
CA ALA A 122 0.36 -6.11 23.36
C ALA A 122 1.58 -5.17 23.48
N ALA A 123 2.13 -4.72 22.35
CA ALA A 123 3.30 -3.84 22.31
C ALA A 123 3.04 -2.47 22.99
N TYR A 124 1.84 -1.91 22.81
CA TYR A 124 1.48 -0.63 23.43
C TYR A 124 1.01 -0.78 24.89
N SER A 125 0.40 -1.90 25.27
CA SER A 125 -0.08 -2.15 26.63
C SER A 125 1.02 -2.56 27.62
N SER A 126 2.11 -3.18 27.16
CA SER A 126 3.16 -3.69 28.06
C SER A 126 4.58 -3.48 27.50
N PRO A 127 5.49 -2.84 28.26
CA PRO A 127 6.90 -2.75 27.89
C PRO A 127 7.57 -4.11 27.66
N LYS A 128 7.12 -5.18 28.35
CA LYS A 128 7.68 -6.54 28.22
C LYS A 128 7.36 -7.20 26.88
N ALA A 129 6.34 -6.72 26.17
CA ALA A 129 5.95 -7.23 24.86
C ALA A 129 6.71 -6.56 23.70
N ARG A 130 7.57 -5.58 23.98
CA ARG A 130 8.30 -4.79 22.98
C ARG A 130 9.64 -5.44 22.68
N LEU A 131 9.95 -5.63 21.40
CA LEU A 131 11.24 -6.18 20.98
C LEU A 131 12.32 -5.11 20.82
N ASN A 132 11.94 -3.87 20.48
CA ASN A 132 12.84 -2.70 20.39
C ASN A 132 14.13 -2.96 19.58
N LEU A 133 13.99 -3.57 18.40
CA LEU A 133 15.10 -3.81 17.50
C LEU A 133 15.69 -2.49 16.99
N GLY A 134 17.03 -2.43 16.97
CA GLY A 134 17.78 -1.29 16.46
C GLY A 134 17.69 -1.14 14.94
N ALA A 135 17.97 0.07 14.45
CA ALA A 135 17.96 0.47 13.04
C ALA A 135 18.93 -0.28 12.11
N ASP A 136 19.87 -0.99 12.71
CA ASP A 136 20.94 -1.79 12.13
C ASP A 136 20.68 -3.31 12.26
N ASN A 137 19.59 -3.72 12.91
CA ASN A 137 19.26 -5.12 13.07
C ASN A 137 18.85 -5.77 11.73
N GLY A 138 19.48 -6.89 11.39
CA GLY A 138 19.26 -7.61 10.13
C GLY A 138 17.80 -8.01 9.87
N TRP A 139 17.05 -8.40 10.90
CA TRP A 139 15.62 -8.74 10.74
C TRP A 139 14.78 -7.52 10.39
N MET A 140 15.10 -6.37 11.00
CA MET A 140 14.38 -5.14 10.73
C MET A 140 14.69 -4.62 9.32
N ILE A 141 15.95 -4.72 8.87
CA ILE A 141 16.35 -4.41 7.49
C ILE A 141 15.60 -5.30 6.49
N ALA A 142 15.60 -6.62 6.72
CA ALA A 142 14.92 -7.57 5.84
C ALA A 142 13.40 -7.30 5.77
N ALA A 143 12.76 -7.10 6.92
CA ALA A 143 11.34 -6.78 6.98
C ALA A 143 11.01 -5.45 6.27
N SER A 144 11.83 -4.42 6.45
CA SER A 144 11.70 -3.14 5.74
C SER A 144 11.81 -3.31 4.23
N VAL A 145 12.77 -4.09 3.73
CA VAL A 145 12.93 -4.36 2.28
C VAL A 145 11.70 -5.08 1.75
N ILE A 146 11.24 -6.14 2.42
CA ILE A 146 10.08 -6.90 1.98
C ILE A 146 8.83 -6.02 1.97
N ALA A 147 8.57 -5.29 3.07
CA ALA A 147 7.41 -4.41 3.18
C ALA A 147 7.42 -3.33 2.09
N THR A 148 8.55 -2.66 1.89
CA THR A 148 8.66 -1.60 0.88
C THR A 148 8.58 -2.13 -0.55
N CYS A 149 9.17 -3.29 -0.86
CA CYS A 149 8.97 -3.98 -2.14
C CYS A 149 7.48 -4.28 -2.38
N CYS A 150 6.79 -4.83 -1.38
CA CYS A 150 5.36 -5.15 -1.49
C CYS A 150 4.48 -3.90 -1.62
N CYS A 151 4.91 -2.74 -1.12
CA CYS A 151 4.16 -1.49 -1.26
C CYS A 151 4.51 -0.68 -2.53
N ALA A 152 5.74 -0.80 -3.05
CA ALA A 152 6.21 -0.03 -4.21
C ALA A 152 6.02 -0.76 -5.54
N LEU A 153 6.29 -2.07 -5.57
CA LEU A 153 6.40 -2.84 -6.80
C LEU A 153 5.10 -3.38 -7.40
N PRO A 154 3.94 -3.50 -6.71
CA PRO A 154 2.76 -4.04 -7.38
C PRO A 154 2.31 -3.23 -8.61
N PHE A 155 2.63 -1.93 -8.66
CA PHE A 155 2.38 -1.10 -9.83
C PHE A 155 3.30 -1.40 -11.02
N THR A 156 4.44 -2.04 -10.83
CA THR A 156 5.29 -2.51 -11.95
C THR A 156 4.59 -3.59 -12.77
N ILE A 157 3.84 -4.48 -12.12
CA ILE A 157 2.99 -5.47 -12.79
C ILE A 157 1.90 -4.76 -13.60
N GLN A 158 1.34 -3.67 -13.05
CA GLN A 158 0.34 -2.88 -13.75
C GLN A 158 0.94 -2.13 -14.96
N ILE A 159 2.14 -1.55 -14.84
CA ILE A 159 2.90 -0.97 -15.97
C ILE A 159 3.08 -2.01 -17.06
N ALA A 160 3.56 -3.21 -16.72
CA ALA A 160 3.76 -4.30 -17.67
C ALA A 160 2.45 -4.68 -18.38
N LYS A 161 1.32 -4.74 -17.64
CA LYS A 161 -0.01 -4.99 -18.20
C LYS A 161 -0.42 -3.88 -19.18
N THR A 162 -0.23 -2.62 -18.83
CA THR A 162 -0.55 -1.44 -19.66
C THR A 162 0.27 -1.41 -20.96
N ILE A 163 1.57 -1.70 -20.88
CA ILE A 163 2.43 -1.80 -22.07
C ILE A 163 1.97 -2.95 -22.97
N LYS A 164 1.69 -4.13 -22.40
CA LYS A 164 1.27 -5.31 -23.16
C LYS A 164 -0.11 -5.13 -23.80
N SER A 165 -1.07 -4.54 -23.09
CA SER A 165 -2.42 -4.31 -23.60
C SER A 165 -2.51 -3.11 -24.54
N LYS A 166 -1.50 -2.23 -24.54
CA LYS A 166 -1.53 -0.91 -25.19
C LYS A 166 -2.78 -0.09 -24.80
N SER A 167 -3.31 -0.32 -23.60
CA SER A 167 -4.51 0.36 -23.09
C SER A 167 -4.32 0.77 -21.63
N ALA A 168 -4.83 1.97 -21.32
CA ALA A 168 -4.88 2.52 -19.97
C ALA A 168 -6.17 2.15 -19.21
N ASP A 169 -6.99 1.24 -19.75
CA ASP A 169 -8.26 0.84 -19.15
C ASP A 169 -8.05 0.19 -17.78
N GLY A 170 -8.85 0.62 -16.80
CA GLY A 170 -8.78 0.13 -15.42
C GLY A 170 -7.69 0.77 -14.56
N ILE A 171 -6.98 1.78 -15.05
CA ILE A 171 -6.05 2.59 -14.25
C ILE A 171 -6.79 3.83 -13.73
N SER A 172 -6.80 4.01 -12.41
CA SER A 172 -7.37 5.20 -11.77
C SER A 172 -6.31 6.30 -11.63
N LEU A 173 -6.42 7.36 -12.44
CA LEU A 173 -5.49 8.49 -12.38
C LEU A 173 -5.42 9.18 -11.00
N PRO A 174 -6.55 9.44 -10.30
CA PRO A 174 -6.49 9.97 -8.93
C PRO A 174 -5.70 9.06 -7.97
N MET A 175 -5.83 7.74 -8.11
CA MET A 175 -5.07 6.78 -7.29
C MET A 175 -3.57 6.89 -7.53
N LEU A 176 -3.12 7.13 -8.77
CA LEU A 176 -1.70 7.32 -9.07
C LEU A 176 -1.14 8.58 -8.41
N TYR A 177 -1.86 9.70 -8.47
CA TYR A 177 -1.45 10.94 -7.79
C TYR A 177 -1.43 10.79 -6.26
N LEU A 178 -2.46 10.14 -5.69
CA LEU A 178 -2.46 9.83 -4.25
C LEU A 178 -1.31 8.91 -3.87
N GLY A 179 -0.92 7.98 -4.75
CA GLY A 179 0.28 7.16 -4.60
C GLY A 179 1.56 7.97 -4.50
N ILE A 180 1.76 8.94 -5.39
CA ILE A 180 2.92 9.87 -5.34
C ILE A 180 2.91 10.64 -4.02
N ILE A 181 1.78 11.24 -3.67
CA ILE A 181 1.63 12.02 -2.44
C ILE A 181 1.93 11.15 -1.21
N LEU A 182 1.36 9.95 -1.14
CA LEU A 182 1.61 9.02 -0.04
C LEU A 182 3.09 8.70 0.11
N ASN A 183 3.77 8.34 -0.97
CA ASN A 183 5.18 7.97 -0.91
C ASN A 183 6.09 9.17 -0.59
N ALA A 184 5.73 10.38 -1.04
CA ALA A 184 6.44 11.61 -0.64
C ALA A 184 6.28 11.90 0.86
N LEU A 185 5.06 11.78 1.40
CA LEU A 185 4.78 11.95 2.81
C LEU A 185 5.51 10.90 3.66
N LEU A 186 5.48 9.63 3.24
CA LEU A 186 6.20 8.54 3.90
C LEU A 186 7.72 8.70 3.80
N CYS A 187 8.25 9.19 2.69
CA CYS A 187 9.69 9.46 2.55
C CYS A 187 10.17 10.45 3.61
N ILE A 188 9.42 11.55 3.79
CA ILE A 188 9.73 12.56 4.80
C ILE A 188 9.54 11.97 6.20
N TYR A 189 8.40 11.34 6.46
CA TYR A 189 8.08 10.76 7.77
C TYR A 189 9.12 9.72 8.21
N LEU A 190 9.37 8.69 7.39
CA LEU A 190 10.32 7.61 7.71
C LEU A 190 11.75 8.13 7.78
N GLY A 191 12.08 9.14 6.97
CA GLY A 191 13.37 9.82 7.03
C GLY A 191 13.63 10.55 8.36
N LEU A 192 12.58 10.91 9.09
CA LEU A 192 12.65 11.55 10.41
C LEU A 192 12.52 10.53 11.57
N VAL A 193 11.69 9.49 11.41
CA VAL A 193 11.38 8.50 12.47
C VAL A 193 12.51 7.48 12.66
N VAL A 194 13.22 7.15 11.59
CA VAL A 194 14.32 6.19 11.62
C VAL A 194 15.63 6.93 11.76
N LYS A 195 16.53 6.41 12.60
CA LYS A 195 17.85 7.01 12.84
C LYS A 195 18.57 7.23 11.50
N PHE A 196 18.94 8.48 11.24
CA PHE A 196 19.64 8.88 10.03
C PHE A 196 20.94 8.07 9.83
N ASN A 197 21.30 7.82 8.57
CA ASN A 197 22.51 7.09 8.18
C ASN A 197 22.57 5.64 8.71
N THR A 198 21.41 4.97 8.80
CA THR A 198 21.32 3.54 9.11
C THR A 198 20.83 2.74 7.90
N PRO A 199 21.13 1.44 7.79
CA PRO A 199 20.68 0.64 6.66
C PRO A 199 19.15 0.67 6.48
N THR A 200 18.37 0.57 7.55
CA THR A 200 16.90 0.69 7.47
C THR A 200 16.44 2.06 6.98
N TRP A 201 17.12 3.14 7.36
CA TRP A 201 16.81 4.49 6.87
C TRP A 201 16.97 4.56 5.36
N TYR A 202 18.08 4.05 4.82
CA TYR A 202 18.33 4.00 3.38
C TYR A 202 17.26 3.18 2.66
N VAL A 203 16.91 2.00 3.18
CA VAL A 203 15.84 1.16 2.60
C VAL A 203 14.54 1.96 2.50
N PHE A 204 14.07 2.57 3.59
CA PHE A 204 12.81 3.31 3.52
C PHE A 204 12.88 4.46 2.53
N VAL A 205 13.87 5.34 2.62
CA VAL A 205 13.96 6.52 1.75
C VAL A 205 14.11 6.14 0.29
N ILE A 206 15.03 5.22 -0.05
CA ILE A 206 15.28 4.82 -1.44
C ILE A 206 14.04 4.17 -2.04
N PHE A 207 13.37 3.27 -1.33
CA PHE A 207 12.19 2.61 -1.87
C PHE A 207 10.99 3.55 -2.01
N GLN A 208 10.82 4.54 -1.13
CA GLN A 208 9.79 5.57 -1.35
C GLN A 208 10.08 6.41 -2.61
N LEU A 209 11.35 6.75 -2.86
CA LEU A 209 11.74 7.45 -4.09
C LEU A 209 11.54 6.59 -5.35
N ILE A 210 11.90 5.30 -5.30
CA ILE A 210 11.62 4.35 -6.39
C ILE A 210 10.11 4.26 -6.64
N ALA A 211 9.29 4.16 -5.60
CA ALA A 211 7.84 4.12 -5.75
C ALA A 211 7.31 5.38 -6.46
N ILE A 212 7.77 6.57 -6.07
CA ILE A 212 7.41 7.83 -6.75
C ILE A 212 7.75 7.77 -8.24
N VAL A 213 8.95 7.31 -8.60
CA VAL A 213 9.36 7.15 -10.01
C VAL A 213 8.45 6.16 -10.74
N VAL A 214 8.12 5.02 -10.12
CA VAL A 214 7.18 4.03 -10.68
C VAL A 214 5.80 4.67 -10.95
N TYR A 215 5.26 5.46 -10.02
CA TYR A 215 4.00 6.15 -10.23
C TYR A 215 4.08 7.21 -11.35
N VAL A 216 5.16 7.98 -11.43
CA VAL A 216 5.36 8.96 -12.51
C VAL A 216 5.39 8.26 -13.88
N ILE A 217 6.12 7.14 -14.00
CA ILE A 217 6.15 6.32 -15.21
C ILE A 217 4.75 5.82 -15.56
N GLN A 218 3.97 5.36 -14.57
CA GLN A 218 2.62 4.88 -14.79
C GLN A 218 1.66 5.99 -15.24
N ILE A 219 1.80 7.21 -14.70
CA ILE A 219 1.04 8.39 -15.15
C ILE A 219 1.40 8.74 -16.59
N TYR A 220 2.69 8.71 -16.94
CA TYR A 220 3.13 8.93 -18.32
C TYR A 220 2.49 7.93 -19.29
N PHE A 221 2.57 6.63 -18.99
CA PHE A 221 1.94 5.60 -19.83
C PHE A 221 0.42 5.74 -19.91
N TYR A 222 -0.23 6.12 -18.82
CA TYR A 222 -1.66 6.41 -18.81
C TYR A 222 -2.04 7.43 -19.89
N TYR A 223 -1.38 8.60 -19.90
CA TYR A 223 -1.67 9.64 -20.89
C TYR A 223 -1.27 9.23 -22.31
N TYR A 224 -0.11 8.57 -22.46
CA TYR A 224 0.38 8.10 -23.76
C TYR A 224 -0.61 7.17 -24.46
N TYR A 225 -1.09 6.13 -23.76
CA TYR A 225 -2.02 5.16 -24.36
C TYR A 225 -3.44 5.72 -24.49
N LYS A 226 -3.91 6.53 -23.53
CA LYS A 226 -5.24 7.16 -23.63
C LYS A 226 -5.37 8.03 -24.88
N ASN A 227 -4.38 8.86 -25.17
CA ASN A 227 -4.39 9.73 -26.35
C ASN A 227 -4.33 8.94 -27.67
N ARG A 228 -3.68 7.77 -27.69
CA ARG A 228 -3.63 6.92 -28.88
C ARG A 228 -4.97 6.25 -29.17
N THR A 229 -5.66 5.74 -28.15
CA THR A 229 -6.96 5.09 -28.32
C THR A 229 -8.01 6.06 -28.85
N SER A 230 -8.04 7.30 -28.35
CA SER A 230 -8.97 8.34 -28.84
C SER A 230 -8.76 8.65 -30.33
N LYS A 231 -7.51 8.82 -30.77
CA LYS A 231 -7.20 9.09 -32.19
C LYS A 231 -7.61 7.94 -33.13
N GLN A 232 -7.40 6.68 -32.71
CA GLN A 232 -7.81 5.53 -33.50
C GLN A 232 -9.34 5.45 -33.66
N GLN A 233 -10.09 5.83 -32.62
CA GLN A 233 -11.56 5.88 -32.70
C GLN A 233 -12.03 6.97 -33.67
N GLU A 234 -11.46 8.17 -33.62
CA GLU A 234 -11.78 9.28 -34.55
C GLU A 234 -11.51 8.88 -36.01
N THR A 235 -10.34 8.33 -36.32
CA THR A 235 -9.99 7.90 -37.70
C THR A 235 -10.91 6.80 -38.23
N ASN A 236 -11.43 5.92 -37.35
CA ASN A 236 -12.35 4.86 -37.78
C ASN A 236 -13.76 5.40 -38.04
N VAL A 237 -14.20 6.43 -37.30
CA VAL A 237 -15.49 7.11 -37.55
C VAL A 237 -15.45 7.90 -38.86
N GLU A 238 -14.35 8.60 -39.15
CA GLU A 238 -14.16 9.31 -40.42
C GLU A 238 -14.20 8.38 -41.64
N LYS A 239 -13.72 7.13 -41.51
CA LYS A 239 -13.77 6.14 -42.61
C LYS A 239 -15.14 5.52 -42.84
N GLN A 240 -16.10 5.72 -41.93
CA GLN A 240 -17.45 5.16 -42.02
C GLN A 240 -18.49 6.16 -42.55
N ASN A 241 -18.12 7.43 -42.66
CA ASN A 241 -18.94 8.50 -43.24
C ASN A 241 -18.48 8.82 -44.67
#